data_AF-A0A938IIB0-F1
#
_entry.id   AF-A0A938IIB0-F1
#
_cell.length_a   1.000
_cell.length_b   1.000
_cell.length_c   1.000
_cell.angle_alpha   90.00
_cell.angle_beta   90.00
_cell.angle_gamma   90.00
#
_symmetry.space_group_name_H-M   'P 1'
#
loop_
_entity.id
_entity.type
_entity.pdbx_description
1 polymer ?
#
loop_
_entity_poly.entity_id
_entity_poly.type
_entity_poly.pdbx_seq_one_letter_code
_entity_poly.pdbx_strand_id
1 'polypeptide(L)'
;MSEAMGSSIGIVGYLALFSAVGVVFLFVNLFLGSFVRARDPHPEKVEIYECGEPAIGSSYVQFDLRFYVVALLFIIFDVEVAFFFPWATVFGKATNLADGPIVVSAEGGPALAPDALATLRELGVREPRAPESAPASIAEEVRSRFGAGQAEQLTDVEASDFTARESMRSLAWLAVADILVFFGVLMVGFFYVWRRGDLDWVRAVAKTRAAISVGPTQSAGNSAGNSADREAALSA
;
A
#
# COMPACT_ATOMS: atom_id res chain seq x y z
N MET A 1 -25.06 5.49 16.99
CA MET A 1 -24.88 5.26 15.53
C MET A 1 -25.84 4.14 15.15
N SER A 2 -26.76 4.40 14.22
CA SER A 2 -27.96 3.58 13.95
C SER A 2 -27.62 2.18 13.43
N GLU A 3 -28.43 1.17 13.78
CA GLU A 3 -28.38 -0.21 13.25
C GLU A 3 -28.29 -0.26 11.70
N ALA A 4 -28.77 0.79 11.01
CA ALA A 4 -28.62 0.97 9.58
C ALA A 4 -27.16 0.95 9.10
N MET A 5 -26.19 1.42 9.88
CA MET A 5 -24.76 1.37 9.50
C MET A 5 -24.12 -0.02 9.69
N GLY A 6 -24.79 -0.93 10.41
CA GLY A 6 -24.28 -2.28 10.66
C GLY A 6 -24.64 -3.31 9.57
N SER A 7 -25.57 -2.98 8.67
CA SER A 7 -26.01 -3.87 7.58
C SER A 7 -25.45 -3.43 6.24
N SER A 8 -24.99 -4.39 5.43
CA SER A 8 -24.51 -4.16 4.06
C SER A 8 -25.53 -3.38 3.22
N ILE A 9 -26.83 -3.60 3.45
CA ILE A 9 -27.89 -2.89 2.72
C ILE A 9 -27.95 -1.40 3.09
N GLY A 10 -27.67 -1.08 4.35
CA GLY A 10 -27.66 0.30 4.81
C GLY A 10 -26.41 1.03 4.34
N ILE A 11 -25.24 0.37 4.30
CA ILE A 11 -24.03 0.92 3.68
C ILE A 11 -24.29 1.27 2.21
N VAL A 12 -24.86 0.34 1.44
CA VAL A 12 -25.23 0.59 0.03
C VAL A 12 -26.25 1.73 -0.07
N GLY A 13 -27.24 1.77 0.80
CA GLY A 13 -28.22 2.86 0.86
C GLY A 13 -27.58 4.23 1.08
N TYR A 14 -26.61 4.33 2.00
CA TYR A 14 -25.85 5.56 2.25
C TYR A 14 -25.00 5.96 1.05
N LEU A 15 -24.29 5.02 0.42
CA LEU A 15 -23.48 5.31 -0.77
C LEU A 15 -24.33 5.77 -1.94
N ALA A 16 -25.48 5.13 -2.16
CA ALA A 16 -26.43 5.51 -3.19
C ALA A 16 -27.02 6.90 -2.93
N LEU A 17 -27.42 7.18 -1.68
CA LEU A 17 -27.94 8.49 -1.29
C LEU A 17 -26.88 9.60 -1.46
N PHE A 18 -25.67 9.37 -0.95
CA PHE A 18 -24.56 10.32 -1.07
C PHE A 18 -24.25 10.62 -2.54
N SER A 19 -24.16 9.58 -3.37
CA SER A 19 -23.90 9.72 -4.80
C SER A 19 -25.05 10.44 -5.50
N ALA A 20 -26.31 10.12 -5.18
CA ALA A 20 -27.48 10.76 -5.77
C ALA A 20 -27.56 12.25 -5.41
N VAL A 21 -27.34 12.59 -4.14
CA VAL A 21 -27.29 13.99 -3.70
C VAL A 21 -26.14 14.73 -4.37
N GLY A 22 -24.95 14.12 -4.44
CA GLY A 22 -23.80 14.71 -5.14
C GLY A 22 -24.06 14.96 -6.62
N VAL A 23 -24.70 14.01 -7.31
CA VAL A 23 -25.11 14.14 -8.71
C VAL A 23 -26.16 15.23 -8.89
N VAL A 24 -27.23 15.24 -8.08
CA VAL A 24 -28.26 16.29 -8.13
C VAL A 24 -27.64 17.66 -7.87
N PHE A 25 -26.78 17.77 -6.85
CA PHE A 25 -26.08 19.00 -6.55
C PHE A 25 -25.21 19.49 -7.72
N LEU A 26 -24.44 18.59 -8.34
CA LEU A 26 -23.64 18.90 -9.54
C LEU A 26 -24.54 19.42 -10.67
N PHE A 27 -25.63 18.71 -10.99
CA PHE A 27 -26.52 19.09 -12.08
C PHE A 27 -27.30 20.37 -11.82
N VAL A 28 -27.75 20.61 -10.59
CA VAL A 28 -28.43 21.86 -10.22
C VAL A 28 -27.47 23.05 -10.40
N ASN A 29 -26.22 22.92 -9.94
CA ASN A 29 -25.22 23.97 -10.09
C ASN A 29 -24.83 24.19 -11.57
N LEU A 30 -24.64 23.12 -12.35
CA LEU A 30 -24.38 23.23 -13.78
C LEU A 30 -25.56 23.84 -14.54
N PHE A 31 -26.79 23.45 -14.19
CA PHE A 31 -28.00 23.99 -14.80
C PHE A 31 -28.14 25.48 -14.48
N LEU A 32 -28.01 25.85 -13.21
CA LEU A 32 -28.08 27.24 -12.78
C LEU A 32 -26.95 28.08 -13.39
N GLY A 33 -25.72 27.56 -13.41
CA GLY A 33 -24.58 28.21 -14.04
C GLY A 33 -24.76 28.38 -15.55
N SER A 34 -25.26 27.37 -16.25
CA SER A 34 -25.56 27.43 -17.69
C SER A 34 -26.72 28.39 -18.01
N PHE A 35 -27.68 28.51 -17.09
CA PHE A 35 -28.85 29.39 -17.24
C PHE A 35 -28.51 30.86 -16.97
N VAL A 36 -27.69 31.14 -15.96
CA VAL A 36 -27.28 32.51 -15.58
C VAL A 36 -26.13 33.03 -16.46
N ARG A 37 -25.24 32.16 -16.96
CA ARG A 37 -24.07 32.55 -17.76
C ARG A 37 -24.47 33.11 -19.13
N ALA A 38 -24.02 34.32 -19.42
CA ALA A 38 -24.09 34.89 -20.76
C ALA A 38 -23.28 34.04 -21.76
N ARG A 39 -23.92 33.61 -22.84
CA ARG A 39 -23.30 32.80 -23.90
C ARG A 39 -22.71 33.68 -24.96
N ASP A 40 -21.38 33.73 -25.00
CA ASP A 40 -20.63 34.65 -25.85
C ASP A 40 -19.38 33.99 -26.47
N PRO A 41 -19.56 32.99 -27.36
CA PRO A 41 -18.45 32.24 -27.94
C PRO A 41 -17.70 33.08 -28.99
N HIS A 42 -16.40 33.23 -28.77
CA HIS A 42 -15.47 33.96 -29.63
C HIS A 42 -14.30 33.04 -29.99
N PRO A 43 -13.68 33.18 -31.18
CA PRO A 43 -12.59 32.31 -31.63
C PRO A 43 -11.42 32.25 -30.64
N GLU A 44 -11.05 33.38 -30.03
CA GLU A 44 -9.96 33.47 -29.03
C GLU A 44 -10.33 32.76 -27.70
N LYS A 45 -11.59 32.84 -27.27
CA LYS A 45 -12.09 32.20 -26.03
C LYS A 45 -12.23 30.68 -26.14
N VAL A 46 -12.23 30.15 -27.37
CA VAL A 46 -12.32 28.70 -27.61
C VAL A 46 -10.96 28.08 -27.94
N GLU A 47 -9.88 28.87 -27.91
CA GLU A 47 -8.53 28.35 -28.00
C GLU A 47 -8.18 27.51 -26.76
N ILE A 48 -7.22 26.59 -26.93
CA ILE A 48 -6.78 25.69 -25.85
C ILE A 48 -6.09 26.47 -24.72
N TYR A 49 -5.52 27.65 -25.02
CA TYR A 49 -4.78 28.48 -24.09
C TYR A 49 -4.98 29.97 -24.39
N GLU A 50 -5.42 30.75 -23.40
CA GLU A 50 -5.87 32.15 -23.58
C GLU A 50 -4.76 33.21 -23.45
N CYS A 51 -3.48 32.83 -23.34
CA CYS A 51 -2.40 33.81 -23.21
C CYS A 51 -1.89 34.38 -24.55
N GLY A 52 -2.55 34.06 -25.67
CA GLY A 52 -2.20 34.57 -27.00
C GLY A 52 -0.94 33.96 -27.61
N GLU A 53 -0.36 32.94 -26.96
CA GLU A 53 0.73 32.14 -27.50
C GLU A 53 0.14 30.89 -28.18
N PRO A 54 0.43 30.66 -29.47
CA PRO A 54 -0.12 29.50 -30.18
C PRO A 54 0.38 28.22 -29.51
N ALA A 55 -0.55 27.33 -29.15
CA ALA A 55 -0.19 26.03 -28.59
C ALA A 55 0.68 25.24 -29.59
N ILE A 56 1.92 24.94 -29.22
CA ILE A 56 2.86 24.23 -30.09
C ILE A 56 2.76 22.72 -29.83
N GLY A 57 2.53 21.95 -30.89
CA GLY A 57 2.59 20.50 -30.87
C GLY A 57 1.29 19.81 -30.49
N SER A 58 1.27 18.49 -30.62
CA SER A 58 0.12 17.66 -30.28
C SER A 58 0.00 17.42 -28.78
N SER A 59 -1.21 17.41 -28.23
CA SER A 59 -1.49 17.01 -26.85
C SER A 59 -1.20 15.52 -26.56
N TYR A 60 -0.98 14.71 -27.60
CA TYR A 60 -0.64 13.29 -27.51
C TYR A 60 0.88 13.08 -27.52
N VAL A 61 1.53 13.42 -26.40
CA VAL A 61 2.96 13.17 -26.19
C VAL A 61 3.15 12.02 -25.18
N GLN A 62 4.20 11.23 -25.36
CA GLN A 62 4.58 10.22 -24.38
C GLN A 62 5.13 10.91 -23.12
N PHE A 63 4.43 10.72 -22.01
CA PHE A 63 4.90 11.16 -20.70
C PHE A 63 6.07 10.28 -20.22
N ASP A 64 6.84 10.80 -19.27
CA ASP A 64 7.99 10.09 -18.71
C ASP A 64 7.57 8.73 -18.12
N LEU A 65 8.31 7.66 -18.44
CA LEU A 65 8.03 6.30 -17.95
C LEU A 65 8.06 6.20 -16.41
N ARG A 66 8.64 7.18 -15.71
CA ARG A 66 8.69 7.21 -14.24
C ARG A 66 7.31 7.21 -13.59
N PHE A 67 6.28 7.80 -14.21
CA PHE A 67 4.91 7.71 -13.70
C PHE A 67 4.44 6.25 -13.64
N TYR A 68 4.82 5.45 -14.63
CA TYR A 68 4.53 4.02 -14.65
C TYR A 68 5.30 3.25 -13.56
N VAL A 69 6.58 3.57 -13.34
CA VAL A 69 7.38 2.93 -12.27
C VAL A 69 6.79 3.20 -10.89
N VAL A 70 6.38 4.44 -10.61
CA VAL A 70 5.72 4.81 -9.35
C VAL A 70 4.38 4.07 -9.20
N ALA A 71 3.58 3.99 -10.27
CA ALA A 71 2.31 3.25 -10.24
C ALA A 71 2.52 1.74 -10.01
N LEU A 72 3.52 1.14 -10.64
CA LEU A 72 3.85 -0.27 -10.44
C LEU A 72 4.30 -0.54 -9.00
N LEU A 73 5.15 0.33 -8.45
CA LEU A 73 5.58 0.28 -7.06
C LEU A 73 4.40 0.43 -6.10
N PHE A 74 3.48 1.36 -6.37
CA PHE A 74 2.25 1.52 -5.60
C PHE A 74 1.42 0.23 -5.59
N ILE A 75 1.20 -0.40 -6.74
CA ILE A 75 0.43 -1.66 -6.83
C ILE A 75 1.08 -2.78 -6.02
N ILE A 76 2.41 -2.91 -6.09
CA ILE A 76 3.15 -3.93 -5.34
C ILE A 76 3.00 -3.70 -3.83
N PHE A 77 3.17 -2.46 -3.36
CA PHE A 77 2.98 -2.12 -1.94
C PHE A 77 1.52 -2.18 -1.48
N ASP A 78 0.55 -1.93 -2.38
CA ASP A 78 -0.87 -2.04 -2.04
C ASP A 78 -1.26 -3.51 -1.81
N VAL A 79 -0.79 -4.41 -2.69
CA VAL A 79 -0.95 -5.86 -2.51
C VAL A 79 -0.25 -6.34 -1.24
N GLU A 80 0.93 -5.80 -0.91
CA GLU A 80 1.61 -6.08 0.35
C GLU A 80 0.71 -5.77 1.55
N VAL A 81 0.14 -4.56 1.61
CA VAL A 81 -0.75 -4.17 2.71
C VAL A 81 -2.01 -5.04 2.76
N ALA A 82 -2.51 -5.49 1.61
CA ALA A 82 -3.63 -6.44 1.58
C ALA A 82 -3.27 -7.76 2.30
N PHE A 83 -2.04 -8.24 2.18
CA PHE A 83 -1.54 -9.40 2.92
C PHE A 83 -1.32 -9.15 4.41
N PHE A 84 -1.17 -7.91 4.87
CA PHE A 84 -1.09 -7.63 6.32
C PHE A 84 -2.40 -7.98 7.04
N PHE A 85 -3.56 -7.91 6.39
CA PHE A 85 -4.86 -8.13 7.05
C PHE A 85 -5.01 -9.56 7.62
N PRO A 86 -4.83 -10.64 6.84
CA PRO A 86 -4.91 -11.99 7.40
C PRO A 86 -3.96 -12.20 8.59
N TRP A 87 -2.70 -11.78 8.49
CA TRP A 87 -1.73 -11.90 9.59
C TRP A 87 -2.14 -11.07 10.81
N ALA A 88 -2.65 -9.86 10.63
CA ALA A 88 -3.16 -9.03 11.71
C ALA A 88 -4.34 -9.70 12.44
N THR A 89 -5.23 -10.38 11.71
CA THR A 89 -6.33 -11.13 12.35
C THR A 89 -5.84 -12.32 13.18
N VAL A 90 -4.84 -13.06 12.69
CA VAL A 90 -4.24 -14.18 13.43
C VAL A 90 -3.51 -13.67 14.66
N PHE A 91 -2.66 -12.66 14.51
CA PHE A 91 -1.93 -12.03 15.61
C PHE A 91 -2.88 -11.49 16.69
N GLY A 92 -3.91 -10.76 16.30
CA GLY A 92 -4.88 -10.19 17.24
C GLY A 92 -5.63 -11.27 18.03
N LYS A 93 -6.10 -12.31 17.35
CA LYS A 93 -6.79 -13.44 18.00
C LYS A 93 -5.86 -14.24 18.92
N ALA A 94 -4.65 -14.52 18.47
CA ALA A 94 -3.65 -15.25 19.26
C ALA A 94 -3.26 -14.47 20.54
N THR A 95 -3.07 -13.15 20.43
CA THR A 95 -2.76 -12.29 21.58
C THR A 95 -3.93 -12.23 22.57
N ASN A 96 -5.16 -12.02 22.09
CA ASN A 96 -6.34 -11.99 22.94
C ASN A 96 -6.54 -13.32 23.71
N LEU A 97 -6.29 -14.46 23.06
CA LEU A 97 -6.34 -15.77 23.72
C LEU A 97 -5.22 -15.92 24.76
N ALA A 98 -4.01 -15.46 24.46
CA ALA A 98 -2.88 -15.56 25.37
C ALA A 98 -3.06 -14.73 26.66
N ASP A 99 -3.81 -13.63 26.61
CA ASP A 99 -4.05 -12.74 27.76
C ASP A 99 -5.18 -13.22 28.69
N GLY A 100 -6.09 -14.09 28.23
CA GLY A 100 -7.26 -14.57 28.97
C GLY A 100 -7.21 -16.06 29.37
N PRO A 101 -8.09 -16.55 30.26
CA PRO A 101 -8.28 -17.98 30.50
C PRO A 101 -8.79 -18.70 29.26
N ILE A 102 -7.99 -19.63 28.74
CA ILE A 102 -8.35 -20.46 27.59
C ILE A 102 -9.01 -21.75 28.08
N VAL A 103 -8.51 -22.31 29.19
CA VAL A 103 -9.01 -23.56 29.77
C VAL A 103 -9.62 -23.27 31.15
N VAL A 104 -10.81 -23.82 31.38
CA VAL A 104 -11.61 -23.68 32.59
C VAL A 104 -11.97 -25.05 33.16
N SER A 105 -12.24 -25.10 34.47
CA SER A 105 -12.69 -26.32 35.14
C SER A 105 -14.15 -26.62 34.78
N ALA A 106 -14.43 -27.82 34.26
CA ALA A 106 -15.78 -28.32 33.97
C ALA A 106 -16.04 -29.67 34.67
N GLU A 107 -17.31 -30.09 34.71
CA GLU A 107 -17.74 -31.33 35.38
C GLU A 107 -17.02 -32.60 34.86
N GLY A 108 -16.51 -32.56 33.62
CA GLY A 108 -15.76 -33.66 32.98
C GLY A 108 -14.24 -33.44 32.90
N GLY A 109 -13.68 -32.46 33.60
CA GLY A 109 -12.26 -32.11 33.55
C GLY A 109 -11.97 -30.77 32.85
N PRO A 110 -10.73 -30.55 32.36
CA PRO A 110 -10.35 -29.31 31.67
C PRO A 110 -11.14 -29.12 30.37
N ALA A 111 -11.85 -27.99 30.25
CA ALA A 111 -12.62 -27.64 29.07
C ALA A 111 -12.23 -26.25 28.56
N LEU A 112 -12.43 -25.99 27.27
CA LEU A 112 -12.16 -24.66 26.71
C LEU A 112 -13.24 -23.67 27.16
N ALA A 113 -12.81 -22.43 27.45
CA ALA A 113 -13.74 -21.33 27.68
C ALA A 113 -14.60 -21.09 26.42
N PRO A 114 -15.89 -20.69 26.54
CA PRO A 114 -16.79 -20.56 25.39
C PRO A 114 -16.32 -19.54 24.34
N ASP A 115 -15.74 -18.44 24.79
CA ASP A 115 -15.12 -17.38 23.98
C ASP A 115 -13.84 -17.85 23.30
N ALA A 116 -13.00 -18.60 24.01
CA ALA A 116 -11.81 -19.22 23.45
C ALA A 116 -12.16 -20.23 22.36
N LEU A 117 -13.20 -21.04 22.58
CA LEU A 117 -13.69 -22.02 21.63
C LEU A 117 -14.23 -21.37 20.34
N ALA A 118 -14.96 -20.25 20.46
CA ALA A 118 -15.41 -19.48 19.30
C ALA A 118 -14.21 -18.95 18.50
N THR A 119 -13.26 -18.31 19.18
CA THR A 119 -12.07 -17.73 18.56
C THR A 119 -11.19 -18.78 17.88
N LEU A 120 -10.99 -19.96 18.51
CA LEU A 120 -10.23 -21.07 17.94
C LEU A 120 -10.89 -21.65 16.69
N ARG A 121 -12.22 -21.74 16.66
CA ARG A 121 -12.96 -22.14 15.44
C ARG A 121 -12.79 -21.13 14.33
N GLU A 122 -12.82 -19.84 14.64
CA GLU A 122 -12.56 -18.79 13.66
C GLU A 122 -11.12 -18.77 13.14
N LEU A 123 -10.15 -19.24 13.95
CA LEU A 123 -8.78 -19.50 13.51
C LEU A 123 -8.66 -20.75 12.62
N GLY A 124 -9.76 -21.49 12.41
CA GLY A 124 -9.82 -22.67 11.56
C GLY A 124 -9.64 -24.00 12.29
N VAL A 125 -9.58 -24.00 13.64
CA VAL A 125 -9.50 -25.24 14.43
C VAL A 125 -10.87 -25.92 14.44
N ARG A 126 -10.97 -27.05 13.74
CA ARG A 126 -12.25 -27.76 13.54
C ARG A 126 -12.82 -28.36 14.81
N GLU A 127 -11.95 -28.96 15.62
CA GLU A 127 -12.32 -29.61 16.89
C GLU A 127 -11.41 -29.10 18.01
N PRO A 128 -11.67 -27.88 18.53
CA PRO A 128 -10.89 -27.32 19.61
C PRO A 128 -11.11 -28.14 20.88
N ARG A 129 -10.02 -28.63 21.47
CA ARG A 129 -10.01 -29.33 22.77
C ARG A 129 -8.89 -28.78 23.64
N ALA A 130 -9.05 -28.90 24.96
CA ALA A 130 -8.00 -28.53 25.90
C ALA A 130 -6.76 -29.43 25.70
N PRO A 131 -5.54 -28.89 25.73
CA PRO A 131 -4.33 -29.68 25.58
C PRO A 131 -4.14 -30.61 26.78
N GLU A 132 -3.97 -31.90 26.52
CA GLU A 132 -3.71 -32.93 27.55
C GLU A 132 -2.22 -33.00 27.94
N SER A 133 -1.33 -32.54 27.06
CA SER A 133 0.11 -32.51 27.32
C SER A 133 0.78 -31.37 26.55
N ALA A 134 1.94 -30.93 27.05
CA ALA A 134 2.74 -29.92 26.41
C ALA A 134 3.50 -30.48 25.19
N PRO A 135 3.43 -29.81 24.02
CA PRO A 135 4.29 -30.10 22.87
C PRO A 135 5.77 -30.04 23.25
N ALA A 136 6.62 -30.83 22.58
CA ALA A 136 8.06 -30.92 22.89
C ALA A 136 8.80 -29.56 22.89
N SER A 137 8.36 -28.61 22.07
CA SER A 137 8.92 -27.26 22.00
C SER A 137 8.72 -26.43 23.26
N ILE A 138 7.65 -26.67 24.01
CA ILE A 138 7.31 -25.94 25.24
C ILE A 138 7.30 -26.84 26.48
N ALA A 139 7.43 -28.16 26.31
CA ALA A 139 7.41 -29.12 27.42
C ALA A 139 8.53 -28.86 28.44
N GLU A 140 9.70 -28.45 27.97
CA GLU A 140 10.81 -28.10 28.86
C GLU A 140 10.57 -26.77 29.58
N GLU A 141 9.97 -25.78 28.90
CA GLU A 141 9.62 -24.50 29.51
C GLU A 141 8.54 -24.67 30.59
N VAL A 142 7.48 -25.44 30.30
CA VAL A 142 6.45 -25.85 31.27
C VAL A 142 7.09 -26.54 32.47
N ARG A 143 7.96 -27.53 32.24
CA ARG A 143 8.64 -28.29 33.30
C ARG A 143 9.57 -27.41 34.15
N SER A 144 10.28 -26.47 33.53
CA SER A 144 11.20 -25.56 34.21
C SER A 144 10.46 -24.54 35.09
N ARG A 145 9.30 -24.05 34.63
CA ARG A 145 8.50 -23.07 35.37
C ARG A 145 7.80 -23.69 36.58
N PHE A 146 7.32 -24.92 36.42
CA PHE A 146 6.53 -25.60 37.44
C PHE A 146 7.34 -26.58 38.31
N GLY A 147 8.62 -26.82 38.00
CA GLY A 147 9.53 -27.63 38.82
C GLY A 147 9.11 -29.10 39.02
N ALA A 148 10.08 -29.98 39.26
CA ALA A 148 9.78 -31.40 39.53
C ALA A 148 8.93 -31.63 40.80
N GLY A 149 8.87 -30.65 41.72
CA GLY A 149 8.14 -30.77 43.00
C GLY A 149 6.84 -29.96 43.13
N GLN A 150 6.49 -29.11 42.15
CA GLN A 150 5.23 -28.34 42.11
C GLN A 150 4.26 -28.89 41.05
N ALA A 151 4.77 -29.63 40.05
CA ALA A 151 3.99 -30.39 39.08
C ALA A 151 2.98 -31.38 39.70
N GLU A 152 3.24 -31.85 40.93
CA GLU A 152 2.34 -32.77 41.66
C GLU A 152 1.17 -32.03 42.36
N GLN A 153 1.23 -30.69 42.45
CA GLN A 153 0.23 -29.83 43.10
C GLN A 153 -0.62 -28.98 42.14
N LEU A 154 -0.27 -28.96 40.86
CA LEU A 154 -1.04 -28.25 39.83
C LEU A 154 -2.27 -29.05 39.43
N THR A 155 -3.40 -28.36 39.34
CA THR A 155 -4.59 -28.97 38.76
C THR A 155 -4.38 -29.19 37.27
N ASP A 156 -4.95 -30.27 36.72
CA ASP A 156 -4.87 -30.57 35.27
C ASP A 156 -5.34 -29.37 34.41
N VAL A 157 -6.25 -28.56 34.95
CA VAL A 157 -6.78 -27.33 34.33
C VAL A 157 -5.70 -26.26 34.22
N GLU A 158 -4.94 -25.99 35.29
CA GLU A 158 -3.90 -24.95 35.30
C GLU A 158 -2.73 -25.30 34.36
N ALA A 159 -2.32 -26.57 34.34
CA ALA A 159 -1.27 -27.03 33.44
C ALA A 159 -1.69 -26.93 31.96
N SER A 160 -2.95 -27.28 31.67
CA SER A 160 -3.53 -27.19 30.33
C SER A 160 -3.70 -25.73 29.87
N ASP A 161 -4.20 -24.85 30.74
CA ASP A 161 -4.37 -23.41 30.46
C ASP A 161 -3.04 -22.73 30.15
N PHE A 162 -1.99 -23.00 30.96
CA PHE A 162 -0.66 -22.47 30.71
C PHE A 162 -0.11 -22.93 29.36
N THR A 163 -0.20 -24.23 29.07
CA THR A 163 0.26 -24.81 27.80
C THR A 163 -0.45 -24.16 26.60
N ALA A 164 -1.77 -23.96 26.72
CA ALA A 164 -2.57 -23.33 25.68
C ALA A 164 -2.16 -21.87 25.44
N ARG A 165 -1.98 -21.08 26.52
CA ARG A 165 -1.58 -19.66 26.41
C ARG A 165 -0.20 -19.49 25.78
N GLU A 166 0.77 -20.31 26.18
CA GLU A 166 2.11 -20.24 25.62
C GLU A 166 2.12 -20.64 24.13
N SER A 167 1.29 -21.61 23.76
CA SER A 167 1.08 -21.98 22.35
C SER A 167 0.48 -20.81 21.55
N MET A 168 -0.46 -20.05 22.12
CA MET A 168 -1.01 -18.86 21.46
C MET A 168 -0.01 -17.71 21.38
N ARG A 169 0.82 -17.52 22.41
CA ARG A 169 1.87 -16.49 22.42
C ARG A 169 2.96 -16.78 21.39
N SER A 170 3.38 -18.03 21.27
CA SER A 170 4.32 -18.46 20.24
C SER A 170 3.72 -18.28 18.83
N LEU A 171 2.43 -18.57 18.63
CA LEU A 171 1.73 -18.28 17.38
C LEU A 171 1.69 -16.77 17.06
N ALA A 172 1.45 -15.92 18.06
CA ALA A 172 1.46 -14.46 17.87
C ALA A 172 2.84 -13.95 17.43
N TRP A 173 3.92 -14.41 18.08
CA TRP A 173 5.28 -14.07 17.68
C TRP A 173 5.66 -14.63 16.31
N LEU A 174 5.23 -15.85 15.98
CA LEU A 174 5.44 -16.43 14.65
C LEU A 174 4.75 -15.58 13.58
N ALA A 175 3.50 -15.16 13.81
CA ALA A 175 2.80 -14.28 12.87
C ALA A 175 3.55 -12.95 12.64
N VAL A 176 4.14 -12.36 13.70
CA VAL A 176 4.97 -11.16 13.58
C VAL A 176 6.27 -11.44 12.82
N ALA A 177 6.94 -12.56 13.11
CA ALA A 177 8.17 -12.93 12.42
C ALA A 177 7.93 -13.16 10.92
N ASP A 178 6.87 -13.88 10.57
CA ASP A 178 6.52 -14.17 9.18
C ASP A 178 6.21 -12.90 8.39
N ILE A 179 5.42 -11.98 8.96
CA ILE A 179 5.10 -10.72 8.27
C ILE A 179 6.34 -9.82 8.13
N LEU A 180 7.26 -9.83 9.10
CA LEU A 180 8.53 -9.09 9.00
C LEU A 180 9.44 -9.66 7.92
N VAL A 181 9.50 -10.99 7.77
CA VAL A 181 10.26 -11.64 6.69
C VAL A 181 9.65 -11.28 5.34
N PHE A 182 8.32 -11.40 5.20
CA PHE A 182 7.60 -11.05 3.98
C PHE A 182 7.83 -9.59 3.58
N PHE A 183 7.63 -8.66 4.51
CA PHE A 183 7.90 -7.23 4.32
C PHE A 183 9.37 -6.94 4.00
N GLY A 184 10.29 -7.65 4.65
CA GLY A 184 11.73 -7.53 4.42
C GLY A 184 12.12 -7.85 2.98
N VAL A 185 11.52 -8.89 2.38
CA VAL A 185 11.76 -9.25 0.97
C VAL A 185 11.33 -8.12 0.03
N LEU A 186 10.15 -7.52 0.24
CA LEU A 186 9.73 -6.38 -0.56
C LEU A 186 10.59 -5.13 -0.34
N MET A 187 11.00 -4.88 0.90
CA MET A 187 11.87 -3.74 1.22
C MET A 187 13.20 -3.82 0.47
N VAL A 188 13.74 -5.03 0.27
CA VAL A 188 14.94 -5.24 -0.58
C VAL A 188 14.66 -4.84 -2.03
N GLY A 189 13.51 -5.23 -2.59
CA GLY A 189 13.10 -4.83 -3.94
C GLY A 189 12.92 -3.32 -4.09
N PHE A 190 12.25 -2.69 -3.12
CA PHE A 190 12.08 -1.24 -3.07
C PHE A 190 13.43 -0.52 -2.98
N PHE A 191 14.28 -0.94 -2.05
CA PHE A 191 15.60 -0.36 -1.86
C PHE A 191 16.45 -0.47 -3.13
N TYR A 192 16.33 -1.59 -3.86
CA TYR A 192 16.99 -1.78 -5.14
C TYR A 192 16.56 -0.74 -6.19
N VAL A 193 15.25 -0.53 -6.37
CA VAL A 193 14.71 0.48 -7.31
C VAL A 193 15.13 1.89 -6.90
N TRP A 194 15.08 2.18 -5.60
CA TRP A 194 15.50 3.48 -5.07
C TRP A 194 16.99 3.74 -5.31
N ARG A 195 17.85 2.76 -5.02
CA ARG A 195 19.30 2.86 -5.27
C ARG A 195 19.62 3.05 -6.75
N ARG A 196 18.82 2.49 -7.66
CA ARG A 196 19.00 2.66 -9.11
C ARG A 196 18.67 4.09 -9.57
N GLY A 197 17.90 4.86 -8.79
CA GLY A 197 17.51 6.22 -9.15
C GLY A 197 16.36 6.29 -10.14
N ASP A 198 15.60 5.20 -10.32
CA ASP A 198 14.41 5.17 -11.20
C ASP A 198 13.31 6.14 -10.72
N LEU A 199 13.46 6.69 -9.50
CA LEU A 199 12.54 7.65 -8.87
C LEU A 199 13.04 9.12 -8.95
N ASP A 200 14.22 9.40 -9.53
CA ASP A 200 14.85 10.74 -9.47
C ASP A 200 14.31 11.72 -10.53
N TRP A 201 13.42 12.63 -10.16
CA TRP A 201 12.83 13.66 -11.04
C TRP A 201 13.82 14.73 -11.55
N VAL A 202 14.86 15.03 -10.77
CA VAL A 202 15.73 16.21 -11.00
C VAL A 202 16.66 16.06 -12.21
N ARG A 203 17.07 14.83 -12.57
CA ARG A 203 17.95 14.60 -13.74
C ARG A 203 17.26 14.82 -15.09
N ALA A 204 15.95 14.59 -15.17
CA ALA A 204 15.20 14.75 -16.42
C ALA A 204 15.10 16.23 -16.83
N VAL A 205 14.80 17.12 -15.88
CA VAL A 205 14.70 18.56 -16.16
C VAL A 205 16.09 19.16 -16.43
N ALA A 206 17.13 18.72 -15.72
CA ALA A 206 18.48 19.23 -15.87
C ALA A 206 19.09 18.95 -17.26
N LYS A 207 18.87 17.75 -17.84
CA LYS A 207 19.38 17.41 -19.18
C LYS A 207 18.67 18.23 -20.27
N THR A 208 17.37 18.42 -20.15
CA THR A 208 16.58 19.25 -21.08
C THR A 208 16.95 20.73 -20.96
N ARG A 209 17.15 21.27 -19.74
CA ARG A 209 17.62 22.66 -19.53
C ARG A 209 19.02 22.89 -20.07
N ALA A 210 19.93 21.95 -19.86
CA ALA A 210 21.30 22.04 -20.37
C ALA A 210 21.34 22.00 -21.91
N ALA A 211 20.46 21.22 -22.55
CA ALA A 211 20.33 21.20 -24.01
C ALA A 211 19.76 22.51 -24.58
N ILE A 212 18.85 23.18 -23.86
CA ILE A 212 18.26 24.46 -24.28
C ILE A 212 19.23 25.64 -24.05
N SER A 213 20.08 25.59 -23.02
CA SER A 213 21.04 26.66 -22.72
C SER A 213 22.24 26.69 -23.69
N VAL A 214 22.48 25.62 -24.44
CA VAL A 214 23.50 25.56 -25.50
C VAL A 214 22.79 25.79 -26.82
N GLY A 215 22.42 27.05 -27.09
CA GLY A 215 21.92 27.46 -28.42
C GLY A 215 22.95 27.17 -29.52
N PRO A 216 22.54 27.09 -30.80
CA PRO A 216 23.44 26.80 -31.89
C PRO A 216 24.52 27.89 -31.92
N THR A 217 25.73 27.53 -31.52
CA THR A 217 26.87 28.42 -31.61
C THR A 217 27.08 28.67 -33.10
N GLN A 218 26.95 29.93 -33.52
CA GLN A 218 27.33 30.38 -34.85
C GLN A 218 28.79 29.98 -35.09
N SER A 219 29.00 28.84 -35.73
CA SER A 219 30.27 28.41 -36.30
C SER A 219 30.16 28.46 -37.82
N ALA A 220 29.88 29.66 -38.34
CA ALA A 220 30.18 29.99 -39.72
C ALA A 220 31.31 31.03 -39.67
N GLY A 221 32.53 30.51 -39.54
CA GLY A 221 33.75 31.30 -39.61
C GLY A 221 33.89 31.97 -40.97
N ASN A 222 34.01 33.29 -40.90
CA ASN A 222 34.97 34.10 -41.65
C ASN A 222 35.77 33.35 -42.74
N SER A 223 35.32 33.43 -44.00
CA SER A 223 36.11 33.03 -45.19
C SER A 223 36.07 34.10 -46.29
N ALA A 224 36.04 35.38 -45.91
CA ALA A 224 36.31 36.49 -46.83
C ALA A 224 37.81 36.83 -46.79
N GLY A 225 38.63 35.91 -47.28
CA GLY A 225 40.09 36.05 -47.41
C GLY A 225 40.52 35.90 -48.86
N ASN A 226 40.87 37.03 -49.46
CA ASN A 226 41.78 37.21 -50.59
C ASN A 226 41.38 36.62 -51.97
N SER A 227 40.73 37.45 -52.80
CA SER A 227 40.56 37.23 -54.25
C SER A 227 41.53 38.06 -55.10
N ALA A 228 42.75 38.37 -54.60
CA ALA A 228 43.70 39.19 -55.34
C ALA A 228 44.46 38.47 -56.48
N ASP A 229 44.34 37.14 -56.65
CA ASP A 229 45.31 36.39 -57.48
C ASP A 229 44.75 35.67 -58.72
N ARG A 230 43.62 36.10 -59.30
CA ARG A 230 43.02 35.36 -60.44
C ARG A 230 42.51 36.15 -61.65
N GLU A 231 43.08 37.32 -61.94
CA GLU A 231 42.84 38.03 -63.22
C GLU A 231 44.11 38.28 -64.07
N ALA A 232 45.30 37.83 -63.65
CA ALA A 232 46.54 38.02 -64.41
C ALA A 232 46.93 36.85 -65.35
N ALA A 233 46.04 35.89 -65.63
CA ALA A 233 46.39 34.68 -66.40
C ALA A 233 45.48 34.36 -67.60
N LEU A 234 44.56 35.26 -68.00
CA LEU A 234 43.71 35.05 -69.18
C LEU A 234 43.59 36.36 -70.00
N SER A 235 44.73 36.83 -70.51
CA SER A 235 44.78 37.73 -71.66
C SER A 235 45.45 37.00 -72.84
N ALA A 236 44.64 36.48 -73.75
CA ALA A 236 45.01 36.13 -75.13
C ALA A 236 43.74 36.25 -75.99
#